data_AF-A0A250I6Z3-F1
#
_entry.id   AF-A0A250I6Z3-F1
#
_cell.length_a   1.000
_cell.length_b   1.000
_cell.length_c   1.000
_cell.angle_alpha   90.00
_cell.angle_beta   90.00
_cell.angle_gamma   90.00
#
_symmetry.space_group_name_H-M   'P 1'
#
loop_
_entity.id
_entity.type
_entity.pdbx_description
1 polymer ?
#
loop_
_entity_poly.entity_id
_entity_poly.type
_entity_poly.pdbx_seq_one_letter_code
_entity_poly.pdbx_strand_id
1 'polypeptide(L)'
;MAGTRRKRVHGSAGQQELRRNGMMAHLLDSLEAGEDIGHFGRLVFTMVARHFLDEEELRGLLVQDPACDDAQALALIEQVRGRDYSPPRREKVLEFQAQQAFPICPNPEDPDAGNVYKDLRFPEHVYAHISEYREQKAHAHEVQGADAGG
;
A
#
# COMPACT_ATOMS: atom_id res chain seq x y z
N MET A 1 31.77 18.81 19.92
CA MET A 1 30.85 17.71 20.31
C MET A 1 29.43 18.13 19.98
N ALA A 2 28.91 17.71 18.83
CA ALA A 2 27.50 17.92 18.49
C ALA A 2 26.77 16.61 18.81
N GLY A 3 25.93 16.63 19.84
CA GLY A 3 25.17 15.47 20.26
C GLY A 3 24.15 15.09 19.19
N THR A 4 24.41 13.99 18.49
CA THR A 4 23.43 13.33 17.65
C THR A 4 22.25 12.94 18.54
N ARG A 5 21.15 13.69 18.47
CA ARG A 5 19.86 13.25 19.02
C ARG A 5 19.53 11.93 18.33
N ARG A 6 19.68 10.81 19.04
CA ARG A 6 19.03 9.56 18.64
C ARG A 6 17.54 9.86 18.55
N LYS A 7 16.99 9.90 17.31
CA LYS A 7 15.54 10.01 17.06
C LYS A 7 14.89 8.87 17.85
N ARG A 8 13.91 9.19 18.68
CA ARG A 8 13.23 8.23 19.56
C ARG A 8 12.70 7.06 18.73
N VAL A 9 12.98 5.84 19.17
CA VAL A 9 12.49 4.56 18.61
C VAL A 9 11.02 4.33 19.02
N HIS A 10 10.17 5.34 18.87
CA HIS A 10 8.72 5.21 19.05
C HIS A 10 8.09 5.61 17.72
N GLY A 11 7.39 4.68 17.07
CA GLY A 11 6.78 4.90 15.76
C GLY A 11 5.87 6.12 15.76
N SER A 12 5.88 6.89 14.67
CA SER A 12 5.06 8.09 14.54
C SER A 12 3.57 7.76 14.59
N ALA A 13 2.73 8.78 14.78
CA ALA A 13 1.27 8.59 14.80
C ALA A 13 0.77 7.94 13.49
N GLY A 14 1.39 8.27 12.34
CA GLY A 14 1.09 7.64 11.07
C GLY A 14 1.47 6.16 11.02
N GLN A 15 2.63 5.77 11.55
CA GLN A 15 3.01 4.36 11.65
C GLN A 15 2.08 3.59 12.58
N GLN A 16 1.65 4.19 13.69
CA GLN A 16 0.68 3.59 14.61
C GLN A 16 -0.69 3.37 13.93
N GLU A 17 -1.12 4.29 13.07
CA GLU A 17 -2.35 4.12 12.29
C GLU A 17 -2.20 2.98 11.27
N LEU A 18 -1.08 2.95 10.52
CA LEU A 18 -0.78 1.87 9.57
C LEU A 18 -0.78 0.49 10.24
N ARG A 19 -0.23 0.38 11.45
CA ARG A 19 -0.18 -0.88 12.23
C ARG A 19 -1.55 -1.43 12.61
N ARG A 20 -2.65 -0.67 12.45
CA ARG A 20 -4.02 -1.20 12.65
C ARG A 20 -4.41 -2.23 11.60
N ASN A 21 -3.81 -2.17 10.42
CA ASN A 21 -4.02 -3.19 9.39
C ASN A 21 -2.90 -4.24 9.46
N GLY A 22 -3.28 -5.52 9.57
CA GLY A 22 -2.32 -6.62 9.78
C GLY A 22 -1.29 -6.77 8.64
N MET A 23 -1.68 -6.50 7.40
CA MET A 23 -0.75 -6.52 6.25
C MET A 23 0.26 -5.37 6.32
N MET A 24 -0.20 -4.16 6.64
CA MET A 24 0.69 -3.00 6.79
C MET A 24 1.59 -3.11 8.01
N ALA A 25 1.11 -3.69 9.11
CA ALA A 25 1.93 -4.01 10.28
C ALA A 25 3.06 -4.98 9.91
N HIS A 26 2.75 -6.05 9.18
CA HIS A 26 3.74 -7.01 8.68
C HIS A 26 4.80 -6.33 7.80
N LEU A 27 4.39 -5.51 6.82
CA LEU A 27 5.34 -4.78 5.96
C LEU A 27 6.23 -3.82 6.75
N LEU A 28 5.67 -3.12 7.74
CA LEU A 28 6.45 -2.25 8.64
C LEU A 28 7.47 -3.05 9.45
N ASP A 29 7.05 -4.17 10.05
CA ASP A 29 7.93 -5.02 10.86
C ASP A 29 9.07 -5.62 10.03
N SER A 30 8.77 -6.06 8.79
CA SER A 30 9.79 -6.58 7.87
C SER A 30 10.79 -5.49 7.42
N LEU A 31 10.33 -4.27 7.13
CA LEU A 31 11.23 -3.16 6.84
C LEU A 31 12.08 -2.77 8.06
N GLU A 32 11.49 -2.67 9.25
CA GLU A 32 12.23 -2.40 10.50
C GLU A 32 13.27 -3.49 10.83
N ALA A 33 13.02 -4.74 10.40
CA ALA A 33 13.94 -5.86 10.52
C ALA A 33 15.03 -5.90 9.41
N GLY A 34 14.94 -5.03 8.39
CA GLY A 34 15.86 -4.99 7.26
C GLY A 34 15.65 -6.11 6.24
N GLU A 35 14.42 -6.62 6.12
CA GLU A 35 14.07 -7.65 5.13
C GLU A 35 13.80 -7.04 3.75
N ASP A 36 14.08 -7.82 2.69
CA ASP A 36 13.65 -7.49 1.31
C ASP A 36 12.18 -7.89 1.14
N ILE A 37 11.29 -6.90 1.09
CA ILE A 37 9.85 -7.13 0.92
C ILE A 37 9.44 -7.31 -0.55
N GLY A 38 10.42 -7.33 -1.45
CA GLY A 38 10.22 -7.44 -2.89
C GLY A 38 9.69 -6.15 -3.53
N HIS A 39 9.79 -6.08 -4.86
CA HIS A 39 9.35 -4.91 -5.62
C HIS A 39 7.87 -4.58 -5.40
N PHE A 40 7.00 -5.59 -5.42
CA PHE A 40 5.58 -5.36 -5.23
C PHE A 40 5.23 -5.06 -3.77
N GLY A 41 5.99 -5.61 -2.81
CA GLY A 41 5.85 -5.21 -1.40
C GLY A 41 6.13 -3.72 -1.22
N ARG A 42 7.26 -3.22 -1.76
CA ARG A 42 7.60 -1.78 -1.74
C ARG A 42 6.54 -0.92 -2.44
N LEU A 43 6.02 -1.37 -3.57
CA LEU A 43 4.97 -0.66 -4.31
C LEU A 43 3.66 -0.58 -3.49
N VAL A 44 3.16 -1.71 -2.97
CA VAL A 44 1.94 -1.76 -2.15
C VAL A 44 2.12 -0.91 -0.90
N PHE A 45 3.25 -1.04 -0.22
CA PHE A 45 3.58 -0.26 0.96
C PHE A 45 3.51 1.24 0.66
N THR A 46 4.15 1.69 -0.43
CA THR A 46 4.18 3.11 -0.84
C THR A 46 2.80 3.63 -1.22
N MET A 47 1.99 2.85 -1.95
CA MET A 47 0.61 3.23 -2.32
C MET A 47 -0.26 3.51 -1.10
N VAL A 48 -0.07 2.76 -0.01
CA VAL A 48 -0.86 2.91 1.22
C VAL A 48 -0.25 3.96 2.15
N ALA A 49 1.03 3.82 2.47
CA ALA A 49 1.72 4.58 3.51
C ALA A 49 1.84 6.08 3.19
N ARG A 50 1.87 6.47 1.90
CA ARG A 50 1.89 7.89 1.48
C ARG A 50 0.73 8.73 2.02
N HIS A 51 -0.36 8.09 2.44
CA HIS A 51 -1.53 8.77 3.00
C HIS A 51 -1.43 8.99 4.52
N PHE A 52 -0.44 8.40 5.19
CA PHE A 52 -0.27 8.42 6.64
C PHE A 52 1.08 8.99 7.09
N LEU A 53 2.10 8.91 6.23
CA LEU A 53 3.46 9.33 6.50
C LEU A 53 3.86 10.49 5.60
N ASP A 54 4.75 11.34 6.09
CA ASP A 54 5.43 12.29 5.21
C ASP A 54 6.50 11.58 4.34
N GLU A 55 7.03 12.32 3.37
CA GLU A 55 8.00 11.79 2.41
C GLU A 55 9.32 11.36 3.06
N GLU A 56 9.80 12.09 4.07
CA GLU A 56 11.06 11.75 4.77
C GLU A 56 10.89 10.45 5.56
N GLU A 57 9.77 10.31 6.28
CA GLU A 57 9.43 9.11 7.04
C GLU A 57 9.25 7.90 6.12
N LEU A 58 8.49 8.05 5.03
CA LEU A 58 8.24 6.97 4.07
C LEU A 58 9.54 6.52 3.39
N ARG A 59 10.37 7.47 2.94
CA ARG A 59 11.69 7.17 2.38
C ARG A 59 12.58 6.46 3.38
N GLY A 60 12.61 6.93 4.63
CA GLY A 60 13.41 6.34 5.70
C GLY A 60 13.05 4.89 6.03
N LEU A 61 11.80 4.48 5.77
CA LEU A 61 11.35 3.09 5.89
C LEU A 61 11.71 2.27 4.64
N LEU A 62 11.50 2.81 3.44
CA LEU A 62 11.80 2.11 2.19
C LEU A 62 13.28 1.74 2.07
N VAL A 63 14.19 2.61 2.51
CA VAL A 63 15.64 2.35 2.45
C VAL A 63 16.14 1.33 3.49
N GLN A 64 15.26 0.83 4.35
CA GLN A 64 15.61 -0.33 5.20
C GLN A 64 15.59 -1.64 4.40
N ASP A 65 14.85 -1.66 3.29
CA ASP A 65 14.88 -2.78 2.35
C ASP A 65 16.25 -2.81 1.65
N PRO A 66 17.03 -3.90 1.76
CA PRO A 66 18.38 -3.96 1.21
C PRO A 66 18.42 -3.89 -0.32
N ALA A 67 17.29 -4.10 -1.00
CA ALA A 67 17.15 -3.97 -2.45
C ALA A 67 16.59 -2.61 -2.88
N CYS A 68 16.50 -1.63 -1.98
CA CYS A 68 16.02 -0.28 -2.26
C CYS A 68 16.97 0.78 -1.70
N ASP A 69 17.72 1.43 -2.59
CA ASP A 69 18.50 2.60 -2.23
C ASP A 69 17.64 3.87 -2.13
N ASP A 70 18.27 4.92 -1.67
CA ASP A 70 17.68 6.22 -1.43
C ASP A 70 17.05 6.88 -2.67
N ALA A 71 17.71 6.74 -3.82
CA ALA A 71 17.23 7.30 -5.09
C ALA A 71 16.04 6.50 -5.63
N GLN A 72 16.09 5.18 -5.47
CA GLN A 72 14.99 4.28 -5.83
C GLN A 72 13.75 4.52 -4.97
N ALA A 73 13.93 4.74 -3.65
CA ALA A 73 12.85 5.07 -2.75
C ALA A 73 12.16 6.38 -3.15
N LEU A 74 12.94 7.44 -3.42
CA LEU A 74 12.39 8.73 -3.87
C LEU A 74 11.64 8.59 -5.20
N ALA A 75 12.24 7.93 -6.19
CA ALA A 75 11.63 7.72 -7.50
C ALA A 75 10.32 6.92 -7.39
N LEU A 76 10.24 5.93 -6.50
CA LEU A 76 9.02 5.16 -6.26
C LEU A 76 7.92 6.03 -5.64
N ILE A 77 8.24 6.84 -4.65
CA ILE A 77 7.29 7.78 -4.02
C ILE A 77 6.75 8.77 -5.06
N GLU A 78 7.63 9.36 -5.86
CA GLU A 78 7.26 10.29 -6.93
C GLU A 78 6.41 9.62 -8.01
N GLN A 79 6.76 8.40 -8.42
CA GLN A 79 5.99 7.63 -9.40
C GLN A 79 4.57 7.38 -8.88
N VAL A 80 4.44 6.93 -7.63
CA VAL A 80 3.14 6.63 -7.02
C VAL A 80 2.29 7.90 -6.90
N ARG A 81 2.90 9.01 -6.46
CA ARG A 81 2.24 10.33 -6.36
C ARG A 81 1.82 10.85 -7.72
N GLY A 82 2.71 10.85 -8.71
CA GLY A 82 2.48 11.40 -10.04
C GLY A 82 1.45 10.62 -10.86
N ARG A 83 1.34 9.31 -10.65
CA ARG A 83 0.28 8.47 -11.26
C ARG A 83 -1.02 8.44 -10.47
N ASP A 84 -1.03 9.10 -9.32
CA ASP A 84 -2.11 9.12 -8.34
C ASP A 84 -2.71 7.73 -8.06
N TYR A 85 -1.83 6.75 -7.82
CA TYR A 85 -2.30 5.41 -7.53
C TYR A 85 -3.14 5.39 -6.26
N SER A 86 -4.35 4.83 -6.37
CA SER A 86 -5.17 4.48 -5.21
C SER A 86 -4.56 3.30 -4.45
N PRO A 87 -4.76 3.21 -3.12
CA PRO A 87 -4.43 2.02 -2.35
C PRO A 87 -5.02 0.76 -3.01
N PRO A 88 -4.27 -0.36 -3.09
CA PRO A 88 -4.75 -1.55 -3.76
C PRO A 88 -5.84 -2.24 -2.94
N ARG A 89 -6.80 -2.86 -3.64
CA ARG A 89 -7.72 -3.82 -3.02
C ARG A 89 -7.01 -5.16 -2.80
N ARG A 90 -7.58 -5.99 -1.92
CA ARG A 90 -7.07 -7.33 -1.57
C ARG A 90 -6.75 -8.17 -2.80
N GLU A 91 -7.64 -8.21 -3.80
CA GLU A 91 -7.43 -9.04 -4.99
C GLU A 91 -6.14 -8.65 -5.71
N LYS A 92 -5.87 -7.33 -5.81
CA LYS A 92 -4.66 -6.82 -6.45
C LYS A 92 -3.41 -7.10 -5.62
N VAL A 93 -3.50 -7.02 -4.29
CA VAL A 93 -2.42 -7.42 -3.39
C VAL A 93 -2.06 -8.88 -3.61
N LEU A 94 -3.05 -9.78 -3.70
CA LEU A 94 -2.82 -11.21 -3.91
C LEU A 94 -2.24 -11.50 -5.31
N GLU A 95 -2.69 -10.80 -6.35
CA GLU A 95 -2.10 -10.88 -7.70
C GLU A 95 -0.62 -10.47 -7.71
N PHE A 96 -0.26 -9.43 -6.97
CA PHE A 96 1.11 -8.96 -6.84
C PHE A 96 1.97 -9.92 -6.02
N GLN A 97 1.44 -10.42 -4.90
CA GLN A 97 2.11 -11.42 -4.08
C GLN A 97 2.44 -12.68 -4.88
N ALA A 98 1.55 -13.15 -5.75
CA ALA A 98 1.80 -14.33 -6.58
C ALA A 98 2.99 -14.20 -7.55
N GLN A 99 3.50 -12.98 -7.76
CA GLN A 99 4.62 -12.69 -8.66
C GLN A 99 5.96 -12.51 -7.93
N GLN A 100 6.00 -12.65 -6.60
CA GLN A 100 7.22 -12.53 -5.80
C GLN A 100 7.27 -13.57 -4.68
N ALA A 101 8.46 -13.76 -4.10
CA ALA A 101 8.64 -14.73 -3.01
C ALA A 101 8.14 -14.20 -1.66
N PHE A 102 8.31 -12.90 -1.39
CA PHE A 102 7.92 -12.30 -0.13
C PHE A 102 6.39 -12.19 -0.01
N PRO A 103 5.77 -12.70 1.08
CA PRO A 103 4.32 -12.70 1.27
C PRO A 103 3.82 -11.34 1.75
N ILE A 104 3.37 -10.46 0.83
CA ILE A 104 2.82 -9.14 1.16
C ILE A 104 1.69 -9.23 2.21
N CYS A 105 0.76 -10.16 2.01
CA CYS A 105 -0.31 -10.55 2.91
C CYS A 105 0.02 -11.93 3.52
N PRO A 106 0.43 -11.98 4.80
CA PRO A 106 0.96 -13.21 5.41
C PRO A 106 -0.11 -14.29 5.65
N ASN A 107 -1.39 -13.91 5.76
CA ASN A 107 -2.52 -14.83 5.97
C ASN A 107 -3.50 -14.76 4.78
N PRO A 108 -3.12 -15.25 3.59
CA PRO A 108 -3.95 -15.11 2.39
C PRO A 108 -5.25 -15.93 2.46
N GLU A 109 -5.38 -16.90 3.37
CA GLU A 109 -6.63 -17.67 3.52
C GLU A 109 -7.72 -16.91 4.30
N ASP A 110 -7.36 -15.93 5.12
CA ASP A 110 -8.32 -15.06 5.80
C ASP A 110 -8.92 -14.09 4.76
N PRO A 111 -10.24 -14.13 4.46
CA PRO A 111 -10.86 -13.28 3.46
C PRO A 111 -10.73 -11.78 3.75
N ASP A 112 -10.49 -11.40 5.01
CA ASP A 112 -10.36 -10.01 5.41
C ASP A 112 -8.91 -9.49 5.39
N ALA A 113 -7.91 -10.38 5.33
CA ALA A 113 -6.51 -9.98 5.29
C ALA A 113 -6.19 -9.17 4.02
N GLY A 114 -5.20 -8.28 4.08
CA GLY A 114 -4.81 -7.46 2.92
C GLY A 114 -5.86 -6.45 2.43
N ASN A 115 -7.05 -6.35 3.04
CA ASN A 115 -8.00 -5.30 2.76
C ASN A 115 -7.71 -4.04 3.59
N VAL A 116 -6.91 -3.13 3.02
CA VAL A 116 -6.50 -1.89 3.69
C VAL A 116 -7.66 -0.96 4.06
N TYR A 117 -8.78 -1.02 3.35
CA TYR A 117 -9.93 -0.15 3.58
C TYR A 117 -10.78 -0.56 4.81
N LYS A 118 -10.57 -1.77 5.32
CA LYS A 118 -11.29 -2.27 6.50
C LYS A 118 -10.83 -1.55 7.76
N ASP A 119 -9.51 -1.52 7.97
CA ASP A 119 -8.90 -1.05 9.22
C ASP A 119 -8.36 0.37 9.13
N LEU A 120 -8.05 0.86 7.92
CA LEU A 120 -7.51 2.20 7.71
C LEU A 120 -8.58 3.18 7.23
N ARG A 121 -8.40 4.45 7.58
CA ARG A 121 -9.23 5.58 7.11
C ARG A 121 -8.41 6.44 6.17
N PHE A 122 -8.79 6.44 4.90
CA PHE A 122 -8.15 7.26 3.88
C PHE A 122 -8.87 8.61 3.73
N PRO A 123 -8.24 9.62 3.14
CA PRO A 123 -8.93 10.84 2.74
C PRO A 123 -10.08 10.57 1.75
N GLU A 124 -11.14 11.38 1.79
CA GLU A 124 -12.35 11.23 0.96
C GLU A 124 -12.07 11.02 -0.54
N HIS A 125 -11.10 11.76 -1.11
CA HIS A 125 -10.76 11.66 -2.53
C HIS A 125 -10.30 10.26 -2.96
N VAL A 126 -9.72 9.47 -2.04
CA VAL A 126 -9.31 8.09 -2.32
C VAL A 126 -10.52 7.21 -2.63
N TYR A 127 -11.66 7.46 -1.99
CA TYR A 127 -12.89 6.70 -2.22
C TYR A 127 -13.63 7.10 -3.48
N ALA A 128 -13.46 8.35 -3.95
CA ALA A 128 -14.11 8.84 -5.17
C ALA A 128 -13.75 7.98 -6.40
N HIS A 129 -12.48 7.61 -6.53
CA HIS A 129 -11.99 6.75 -7.62
C HIS A 129 -12.48 5.30 -7.55
N ILE A 130 -12.91 4.85 -6.37
CA ILE A 130 -13.39 3.48 -6.14
C ILE A 130 -14.84 3.32 -6.61
N SER A 131 -15.64 4.38 -6.47
CA SER A 131 -17.06 4.42 -6.85
C SER A 131 -17.25 4.52 -8.36
N GLU A 132 -16.46 5.36 -9.05
CA GLU A 132 -16.54 5.51 -10.51
C GLU A 132 -16.27 4.20 -11.27
N TYR A 133 -15.36 3.35 -10.78
CA TYR A 133 -15.09 2.05 -11.40
C TYR A 133 -16.24 1.05 -11.21
N ARG A 134 -16.97 1.12 -10.08
CA ARG A 134 -18.15 0.29 -9.83
C ARG A 134 -19.32 0.71 -10.73
N GLU A 135 -19.53 2.01 -10.90
CA GLU A 135 -20.56 2.53 -11.82
C GLU A 135 -20.24 2.21 -13.28
N GLN A 136 -18.99 2.34 -13.73
CA GLN A 136 -18.59 1.97 -15.10
C GLN A 136 -18.74 0.47 -15.38
N LYS A 137 -18.42 -0.41 -14.41
CA LYS A 137 -18.66 -1.86 -14.56
C LYS A 137 -20.14 -2.24 -14.47
N ALA A 138 -20.94 -1.55 -13.68
CA ALA A 138 -22.39 -1.76 -13.62
C ALA A 138 -23.06 -1.37 -14.95
N HIS A 139 -22.72 -0.19 -15.49
CA HIS A 139 -23.24 0.26 -16.79
C HIS A 139 -22.76 -0.60 -17.97
N ALA A 140 -21.54 -1.15 -17.93
CA ALA A 140 -21.06 -2.07 -18.96
C ALA A 140 -21.78 -3.44 -18.96
N HIS A 141 -22.35 -3.86 -17.82
CA HIS A 141 -23.12 -5.10 -17.71
C HIS A 141 -24.59 -4.95 -18.10
N GLU A 142 -25.17 -3.75 -17.98
CA GLU A 142 -26.56 -3.48 -18.38
C GLU A 142 -26.75 -3.40 -19.91
N VAL A 143 -25.72 -3.01 -20.66
CA VAL A 143 -25.82 -2.81 -22.12
C VAL A 143 -25.70 -4.13 -22.92
N GLN A 144 -25.22 -5.22 -22.32
CA GLN A 144 -25.12 -6.54 -23.01
C GLN A 144 -26.35 -7.45 -22.84
N GLY A 145 -27.37 -7.04 -22.08
CA GLY A 145 -28.58 -7.82 -21.85
C GLY A 145 -29.80 -7.46 -22.71
N ALA A 146 -29.71 -6.44 -23.58
CA ALA A 146 -30.87 -5.84 -24.24
C ALA A 146 -31.07 -6.20 -25.73
N ASP A 147 -30.26 -7.08 -26.32
CA ASP A 147 -30.33 -7.40 -27.77
C ASP A 147 -30.70 -8.86 -28.10
N ALA A 148 -31.48 -9.52 -27.24
CA ALA A 148 -32.03 -10.85 -27.53
C ALA A 148 -33.55 -10.86 -27.32
N GLY A 149 -34.27 -10.18 -28.22
CA GLY A 149 -35.72 -10.19 -28.27
C GLY A 149 -36.22 -9.97 -29.70
N GLY A 150 -36.23 -11.04 -30.50
CA GLY A 150 -36.87 -11.13 -31.81
C GLY A 150 -37.66 -12.43 -31.90
#